data_AF-A0A2V9PYE0-F1
#
_entry.id   AF-A0A2V9PYE0-F1
#
_cell.length_a   1.000
_cell.length_b   1.000
_cell.length_c   1.000
_cell.angle_alpha   90.00
_cell.angle_beta   90.00
_cell.angle_gamma   90.00
#
_symmetry.space_group_name_H-M   'P 1'
#
loop_
_entity.id
_entity.type
_entity.pdbx_description
1 polymer ?
#
loop_
_entity_poly.entity_id
_entity_poly.type
_entity_poly.pdbx_seq_one_letter_code
_entity_poly.pdbx_strand_id
1 'polypeptide(L)'
;MRLRISLLLLTFALAVSSTLTAHASACNNSTIRGSYAFTIHGTIFLPNGSTLLIDGIAKETFDGEGGETQVDAVATNGNLTPGWRPGTGIYFVNADCTGTQTISVPGMPDLHLQIVVAQSGNKIHQVVIDPGFATTAEGERVKASKD
;
A
#
# COMPACT_ATOMS: atom_id res chain seq x y z
N MET A 1 -37.60 -69.46 5.78
CA MET A 1 -36.63 -69.05 4.73
C MET A 1 -37.39 -68.36 3.61
N ARG A 2 -37.34 -67.02 3.52
CA ARG A 2 -37.39 -66.17 2.29
C ARG A 2 -37.31 -64.70 2.73
N LEU A 3 -36.07 -64.26 2.91
CA LEU A 3 -35.65 -62.86 3.05
C LEU A 3 -36.06 -62.09 1.78
N ARG A 4 -36.77 -60.97 1.90
CA ARG A 4 -36.91 -59.99 0.80
C ARG A 4 -36.33 -58.66 1.28
N ILE A 5 -35.23 -58.35 0.62
CA ILE A 5 -34.20 -57.36 0.92
C ILE A 5 -34.79 -55.94 0.85
N SER A 6 -34.52 -55.15 1.89
CA SER A 6 -34.85 -53.73 2.00
C SER A 6 -34.41 -52.95 0.77
N LEU A 7 -35.35 -52.19 0.22
CA LEU A 7 -35.10 -51.19 -0.81
C LEU A 7 -34.34 -50.01 -0.16
N LEU A 8 -33.01 -50.05 -0.19
CA LEU A 8 -32.17 -48.91 0.17
C LEU A 8 -32.37 -47.80 -0.87
N LEU A 9 -33.07 -46.74 -0.50
CA LEU A 9 -33.13 -45.49 -1.26
C LEU A 9 -31.74 -44.85 -1.25
N LEU A 10 -31.07 -44.91 -2.40
CA LEU A 10 -29.79 -44.24 -2.64
C LEU A 10 -30.07 -42.74 -2.85
N THR A 11 -30.00 -41.94 -1.78
CA THR A 11 -30.09 -40.48 -1.85
C THR A 11 -28.81 -39.91 -2.46
N PHE A 12 -28.89 -39.55 -3.75
CA PHE A 12 -27.82 -38.82 -4.44
C PHE A 12 -27.82 -37.36 -3.94
N ALA A 13 -26.98 -37.07 -2.95
CA ALA A 13 -26.77 -35.71 -2.48
C ALA A 13 -25.98 -34.92 -3.54
N LEU A 14 -26.65 -34.02 -4.27
CA LEU A 14 -25.98 -33.02 -5.10
C LEU A 14 -25.23 -32.05 -4.17
N ALA A 15 -23.91 -32.25 -4.04
CA ALA A 15 -23.03 -31.24 -3.48
C ALA A 15 -22.93 -30.09 -4.49
N VAL A 16 -23.73 -29.03 -4.30
CA VAL A 16 -23.54 -27.76 -5.01
C VAL A 16 -22.29 -27.13 -4.41
N SER A 17 -21.14 -27.35 -5.04
CA SER A 17 -19.93 -26.58 -4.76
C SER A 17 -20.13 -25.17 -5.30
N SER A 18 -20.68 -24.28 -4.47
CA SER A 18 -20.62 -22.84 -4.74
C SER A 18 -19.16 -22.42 -4.65
N THR A 19 -18.48 -22.34 -5.79
CA THR A 19 -17.23 -21.61 -5.89
C THR A 19 -17.55 -20.15 -5.59
N LEU A 20 -17.36 -19.72 -4.33
CA LEU A 20 -17.23 -18.30 -4.04
C LEU A 20 -15.98 -17.84 -4.80
N THR A 21 -16.17 -17.31 -5.99
CA THR A 21 -15.23 -16.33 -6.52
C THR A 21 -15.27 -15.19 -5.52
N ALA A 22 -14.32 -15.15 -4.59
CA ALA A 22 -14.07 -13.99 -3.76
C ALA A 22 -13.72 -12.86 -4.73
N HIS A 23 -14.73 -12.11 -5.16
CA HIS A 23 -14.53 -10.91 -5.94
C HIS A 23 -13.76 -9.99 -4.99
N ALA A 24 -12.46 -9.77 -5.26
CA ALA A 24 -11.69 -8.82 -4.48
C ALA A 24 -12.49 -7.52 -4.48
N SER A 25 -12.91 -7.06 -3.30
CA SER A 25 -13.68 -5.83 -3.19
C SER A 25 -12.89 -4.71 -3.86
N ALA A 26 -13.58 -3.86 -4.63
CA ALA A 26 -12.95 -2.71 -5.27
C ALA A 26 -12.20 -1.87 -4.24
N CYS A 27 -11.01 -1.39 -4.62
CA CYS A 27 -10.20 -0.54 -3.76
C CYS A 27 -10.86 0.83 -3.53
N ASN A 28 -10.56 1.45 -2.40
CA ASN A 28 -10.93 2.82 -2.05
C ASN A 28 -10.04 3.30 -0.89
N ASN A 29 -10.19 4.54 -0.43
CA ASN A 29 -9.35 5.09 0.64
C ASN A 29 -9.32 4.20 1.90
N SER A 30 -10.46 3.59 2.27
CA SER A 30 -10.54 2.71 3.44
C SER A 30 -9.75 1.41 3.28
N THR A 31 -9.46 0.97 2.05
CA THR A 31 -8.63 -0.21 1.77
C THR A 31 -7.24 -0.08 2.39
N ILE A 32 -6.68 1.13 2.41
CA ILE A 32 -5.35 1.38 2.96
C ILE A 32 -5.37 2.05 4.34
N ARG A 33 -6.52 2.14 5.01
CA ARG A 33 -6.59 2.72 6.36
C ARG A 33 -5.64 1.99 7.32
N GLY A 34 -4.76 2.73 8.01
CA GLY A 34 -3.82 2.19 8.98
C GLY A 34 -2.39 2.67 8.76
N SER A 35 -1.44 2.08 9.50
CA SER A 35 -0.02 2.45 9.44
C SER A 35 0.82 1.46 8.62
N TYR A 36 1.76 1.99 7.87
CA TYR A 36 2.67 1.25 6.98
C TYR A 36 4.11 1.65 7.28
N ALA A 37 5.02 0.67 7.22
CA ALA A 37 6.45 0.90 7.21
C ALA A 37 6.93 0.89 5.76
N PHE A 38 7.48 2.01 5.30
CA PHE A 38 7.99 2.21 3.95
C PHE A 38 9.51 2.13 3.93
N THR A 39 10.04 1.52 2.88
CA THR A 39 11.45 1.65 2.47
C THR A 39 11.50 2.51 1.23
N ILE A 40 12.43 3.47 1.19
CA ILE A 40 12.56 4.49 0.15
C ILE A 40 13.94 4.33 -0.51
N HIS A 41 13.96 4.27 -1.84
CA HIS A 41 15.20 4.29 -2.62
C HIS A 41 15.04 5.20 -3.82
N GLY A 42 16.07 5.98 -4.13
CA GLY A 42 15.99 6.83 -5.31
C GLY A 42 17.22 7.65 -5.63
N THR A 43 17.06 8.46 -6.67
CA THR A 43 18.04 9.44 -7.12
C THR A 43 17.32 10.74 -7.45
N ILE A 44 17.86 11.86 -6.99
CA ILE A 44 17.43 13.21 -7.38
C ILE A 44 18.44 13.75 -8.40
N PHE A 45 17.95 14.25 -9.53
CA PHE A 45 18.72 14.90 -10.59
C PHE A 45 18.64 16.41 -10.42
N LEU A 46 19.78 17.04 -10.14
CA LEU A 46 19.86 18.47 -9.95
C LEU A 46 20.06 19.21 -11.29
N PRO A 47 19.63 20.47 -11.42
CA PRO A 47 19.78 21.25 -12.66
C PRO A 47 21.23 21.43 -13.12
N ASN A 48 22.21 21.30 -12.22
CA ASN A 48 23.63 21.38 -12.52
C ASN A 48 24.21 20.06 -13.11
N GLY A 49 23.37 19.04 -13.33
CA GLY A 49 23.77 17.73 -13.86
C GLY A 49 24.31 16.75 -12.83
N SER A 50 24.45 17.14 -11.56
CA SER A 50 24.82 16.23 -10.47
C SER A 50 23.61 15.45 -9.94
N THR A 51 23.88 14.30 -9.30
CA THR A 51 22.85 13.45 -8.70
C THR A 51 23.02 13.33 -7.20
N LEU A 52 21.90 13.21 -6.48
CA LEU A 52 21.86 12.85 -5.07
C LEU A 52 21.21 11.47 -4.91
N LEU A 53 21.93 10.53 -4.30
CA LEU A 53 21.36 9.25 -3.90
C LEU A 53 20.54 9.42 -2.63
N ILE A 54 19.35 8.83 -2.64
CA ILE A 54 18.39 8.88 -1.55
C ILE A 54 18.12 7.46 -1.08
N ASP A 55 18.21 7.26 0.23
CA ASP A 55 17.87 5.99 0.89
C ASP A 55 17.25 6.31 2.24
N GLY A 56 16.18 5.63 2.63
CA GLY A 56 15.51 5.92 3.88
C GLY A 56 14.33 5.05 4.18
N ILE A 57 13.67 5.39 5.28
CA ILE A 57 12.45 4.72 5.73
C ILE A 57 11.43 5.76 6.17
N ALA A 58 10.17 5.41 6.06
CA ALA A 58 9.07 6.21 6.58
C ALA A 58 8.03 5.34 7.28
N LYS A 59 7.27 5.96 8.18
CA LYS A 59 6.03 5.39 8.70
C LYS A 59 4.90 6.33 8.34
N GLU A 60 4.06 5.91 7.42
CA GLU A 60 2.87 6.65 7.00
C GLU A 60 1.63 6.06 7.66
N THR A 61 0.66 6.90 8.01
CA THR A 61 -0.62 6.50 8.60
C THR A 61 -1.75 7.16 7.83
N PHE A 62 -2.52 6.34 7.14
CA PHE A 62 -3.69 6.72 6.35
C PHE A 62 -4.96 6.60 7.20
N ASP A 63 -5.80 7.62 7.20
CA ASP A 63 -7.05 7.70 7.97
C ASP A 63 -8.21 6.85 7.41
N GLY A 64 -8.13 6.41 6.16
CA GLY A 64 -9.21 5.78 5.39
C GLY A 64 -10.18 6.74 4.70
N GLU A 65 -9.99 8.05 4.84
CA GLU A 65 -10.88 9.12 4.35
C GLU A 65 -10.19 10.08 3.36
N GLY A 66 -8.86 10.05 3.28
CA GLY A 66 -8.05 10.78 2.28
C GLY A 66 -6.96 11.66 2.89
N GLY A 67 -6.81 11.67 4.22
CA GLY A 67 -5.73 12.37 4.94
C GLY A 67 -4.68 11.41 5.51
N GLU A 68 -3.43 11.84 5.50
CA GLU A 68 -2.34 11.08 6.12
C GLU A 68 -1.46 11.92 7.03
N THR A 69 -0.76 11.19 7.91
CA THR A 69 0.37 11.69 8.68
C THR A 69 1.55 10.77 8.48
N GLN A 70 2.77 11.31 8.55
CA GLN A 70 3.97 10.51 8.37
C GLN A 70 5.13 10.98 9.22
N VAL A 71 6.09 10.08 9.44
CA VAL A 71 7.44 10.41 9.88
C VAL A 71 8.45 9.69 9.01
N ASP A 72 9.52 10.38 8.60
CA ASP A 72 10.59 9.80 7.79
C ASP A 72 11.99 10.03 8.39
N ALA A 73 12.93 9.21 7.93
CA ALA A 73 14.36 9.38 8.12
C ALA A 73 15.04 9.00 6.80
N VAL A 74 15.58 10.00 6.10
CA VAL A 74 16.09 9.85 4.74
C VAL A 74 17.51 10.39 4.64
N ALA A 75 18.45 9.53 4.26
CA ALA A 75 19.83 9.87 4.00
C ALA A 75 19.99 10.43 2.57
N THR A 76 20.89 11.40 2.42
CA THR A 76 21.29 11.95 1.13
C THR A 76 22.79 11.72 0.93
N ASN A 77 23.19 10.97 -0.09
CA ASN A 77 24.58 10.56 -0.32
C ASN A 77 25.26 9.99 0.94
N GLY A 78 24.55 9.15 1.69
CA GLY A 78 25.02 8.55 2.95
C GLY A 78 25.00 9.46 4.18
N ASN A 79 24.57 10.71 4.06
CA ASN A 79 24.45 11.64 5.18
C ASN A 79 23.00 11.69 5.68
N LEU A 80 22.79 11.36 6.95
CA LEU A 80 21.49 11.43 7.62
C LEU A 80 21.61 12.32 8.86
N THR A 81 20.77 13.34 8.96
CA THR A 81 20.58 14.07 10.23
C THR A 81 19.75 13.20 11.18
N PRO A 82 20.24 12.87 12.39
CA PRO A 82 19.46 12.07 13.33
C PRO A 82 18.14 12.71 13.70
N GLY A 83 17.07 11.91 13.73
CA GLY A 83 15.73 12.34 14.08
C GLY A 83 14.69 11.87 13.07
N TRP A 84 13.43 12.10 13.41
CA TRP A 84 12.28 11.84 12.56
C TRP A 84 11.72 13.16 12.05
N ARG A 85 11.53 13.31 10.74
CA ARG A 85 10.90 14.50 10.18
C ARG A 85 9.40 14.23 10.06
N PRO A 86 8.54 14.98 10.74
CA PRO A 86 7.10 14.82 10.60
C PRO A 86 6.63 15.41 9.27
N GLY A 87 5.61 14.79 8.69
CA GLY A 87 4.90 15.32 7.54
C GLY A 87 3.41 14.98 7.60
N THR A 88 2.67 15.60 6.71
CA THR A 88 1.25 15.35 6.48
C THR A 88 1.01 15.18 4.99
N GLY A 89 -0.15 14.69 4.61
CA GLY A 89 -0.49 14.60 3.20
C GLY A 89 -1.95 14.33 2.96
N ILE A 90 -2.27 14.23 1.68
CA ILE A 90 -3.56 13.77 1.17
C ILE A 90 -3.34 12.66 0.17
N TYR A 91 -4.31 11.76 0.06
CA TYR A 91 -4.26 10.66 -0.89
C TYR A 91 -5.65 10.31 -1.42
N PHE A 92 -5.65 9.60 -2.54
CA PHE A 92 -6.84 9.04 -3.14
C PHE A 92 -6.53 7.67 -3.74
N VAL A 93 -7.41 6.69 -3.48
CA VAL A 93 -7.32 5.33 -4.02
C VAL A 93 -8.53 5.07 -4.93
N ASN A 94 -8.24 4.74 -6.18
CA ASN A 94 -9.21 4.35 -7.20
C ASN A 94 -9.72 2.92 -6.97
N ALA A 95 -10.85 2.60 -7.61
CA ALA A 95 -11.46 1.27 -7.60
C ALA A 95 -10.54 0.15 -8.16
N ASP A 96 -9.62 0.50 -9.05
CA ASP A 96 -8.64 -0.39 -9.66
C ASP A 96 -7.33 -0.50 -8.86
N CYS A 97 -7.32 0.00 -7.62
CA CYS A 97 -6.18 -0.03 -6.70
C CYS A 97 -4.99 0.83 -7.14
N THR A 98 -5.16 1.71 -8.13
CA THR A 98 -4.22 2.81 -8.37
C THR A 98 -4.59 4.03 -7.52
N GLY A 99 -3.74 5.05 -7.48
CA GLY A 99 -4.05 6.25 -6.75
C GLY A 99 -3.01 7.34 -6.87
N THR A 100 -3.21 8.40 -6.09
CA THR A 100 -2.29 9.51 -5.97
C THR A 100 -2.08 9.88 -4.50
N GLN A 101 -0.93 10.48 -4.21
CA GLN A 101 -0.60 10.98 -2.89
C GLN A 101 0.19 12.28 -3.02
N THR A 102 -0.02 13.20 -2.08
CA THR A 102 0.77 14.41 -1.93
C THR A 102 1.29 14.48 -0.51
N ILE A 103 2.60 14.57 -0.36
CA ILE A 103 3.28 14.62 0.94
C ILE A 103 3.89 15.99 1.13
N SER A 104 3.59 16.60 2.27
CA SER A 104 4.14 17.88 2.73
C SER A 104 5.02 17.65 3.95
N VAL A 105 6.30 17.98 3.82
CA VAL A 105 7.27 17.99 4.93
C VAL A 105 7.71 19.43 5.17
N PRO A 106 7.64 19.98 6.39
CA PRO A 106 8.02 21.36 6.66
C PRO A 106 9.44 21.68 6.17
N GLY A 107 9.57 22.76 5.40
CA GLY A 107 10.86 23.20 4.84
C GLY A 107 11.26 22.53 3.53
N MET A 108 10.41 21.68 2.96
CA MET A 108 10.60 21.04 1.66
C MET A 108 9.43 21.40 0.72
N PRO A 109 9.64 21.37 -0.61
CA PRO A 109 8.52 21.35 -1.56
C PRO A 109 7.65 20.10 -1.35
N ASP A 110 6.37 20.22 -1.68
CA ASP A 110 5.47 19.07 -1.69
C ASP A 110 5.93 18.04 -2.72
N LEU A 111 5.80 16.76 -2.37
CA LEU A 111 6.03 15.64 -3.27
C LEU A 111 4.71 15.14 -3.84
N HIS A 112 4.65 14.91 -5.13
CA HIS A 112 3.51 14.29 -5.80
C HIS A 112 3.88 12.86 -6.19
N LEU A 113 3.01 11.92 -5.85
CA LEU A 113 3.25 10.50 -6.07
C LEU A 113 2.05 9.84 -6.76
N GLN A 114 2.37 8.81 -7.53
CA GLN A 114 1.42 7.78 -7.91
C GLN A 114 1.59 6.57 -7.01
N ILE A 115 0.46 5.94 -6.66
CA ILE A 115 0.45 4.77 -5.78
C ILE A 115 -0.24 3.58 -6.45
N VAL A 116 0.24 2.38 -6.12
CA VAL A 116 -0.41 1.10 -6.45
C VAL A 116 -0.58 0.30 -5.17
N VAL A 117 -1.82 -0.07 -4.89
CA VAL A 117 -2.21 -0.87 -3.73
C VAL A 117 -2.27 -2.34 -4.12
N ALA A 118 -1.58 -3.17 -3.35
CA ALA A 118 -1.48 -4.61 -3.58
C ALA A 118 -1.83 -5.40 -2.31
N GLN A 119 -1.98 -6.73 -2.47
CA GLN A 119 -2.24 -7.67 -1.38
C GLN A 119 -3.39 -7.25 -0.46
N SER A 120 -4.54 -6.88 -1.05
CA SER A 120 -5.74 -6.43 -0.34
C SER A 120 -5.47 -5.24 0.60
N GLY A 121 -4.62 -4.30 0.16
CA GLY A 121 -4.25 -3.14 0.97
C GLY A 121 -3.08 -3.38 1.92
N ASN A 122 -2.44 -4.55 1.95
CA ASN A 122 -1.32 -4.81 2.86
C ASN A 122 0.04 -4.37 2.32
N LYS A 123 0.11 -4.06 1.02
CA LYS A 123 1.30 -3.49 0.36
C LYS A 123 0.92 -2.26 -0.45
N ILE A 124 1.77 -1.25 -0.43
CA ILE A 124 1.62 -0.03 -1.23
C ILE A 124 2.94 0.24 -1.93
N HIS A 125 2.91 0.45 -3.23
CA HIS A 125 4.06 0.90 -4.01
C HIS A 125 3.84 2.37 -4.38
N GLN A 126 4.88 3.18 -4.25
CA GLN A 126 4.86 4.61 -4.55
C GLN A 126 5.98 4.95 -5.53
N VAL A 127 5.71 5.93 -6.40
CA VAL A 127 6.73 6.58 -7.23
C VAL A 127 6.50 8.08 -7.22
N VAL A 128 7.57 8.85 -7.02
CA VAL A 128 7.54 10.31 -7.14
C VAL A 128 7.44 10.68 -8.63
N ILE A 129 6.48 11.52 -8.98
CA ILE A 129 6.24 11.95 -10.37
C ILE A 129 6.77 13.36 -10.68
N ASP A 130 7.36 14.02 -9.69
CA ASP A 130 7.93 15.35 -9.85
C ASP A 130 9.18 15.34 -10.77
N PRO A 131 9.39 16.36 -11.61
CA PRO A 131 10.57 16.45 -12.45
C PRO A 131 11.87 16.41 -11.64
N GLY A 132 12.83 15.60 -12.11
CA GLY A 132 14.13 15.44 -11.46
C GLY A 132 14.16 14.38 -10.37
N PHE A 133 13.07 13.64 -10.15
CA PHE A 133 13.04 12.53 -9.19
C PHE A 133 12.96 11.18 -9.92
N ALA A 134 13.82 10.25 -9.50
CA ALA A 134 13.69 8.83 -9.78
C ALA A 134 13.71 8.10 -8.44
N THR A 135 12.60 8.19 -7.71
CA THR A 135 12.47 7.69 -6.34
C THR A 135 11.21 6.85 -6.22
N THR A 136 11.37 5.67 -5.64
CA THR A 136 10.28 4.73 -5.34
C THR A 136 10.27 4.41 -3.86
N ALA A 137 9.10 4.03 -3.35
CA ALA A 137 8.98 3.48 -2.02
C ALA A 137 8.03 2.29 -1.99
N GLU A 138 8.29 1.36 -1.07
CA GLU A 138 7.46 0.18 -0.85
C GLU A 138 7.06 0.10 0.61
N GLY A 139 5.76 0.09 0.85
CA GLY A 139 5.13 0.09 2.15
C GLY A 139 4.53 -1.26 2.49
N GLU A 140 4.72 -1.70 3.72
CA GLU A 140 4.02 -2.84 4.29
C GLU A 140 3.26 -2.47 5.54
N ARG A 141 2.05 -3.02 5.67
CA ARG A 141 1.19 -2.72 6.82
C ARG A 141 1.85 -3.20 8.12
N VAL A 142 2.01 -2.29 9.08
CA VAL A 142 2.70 -2.57 10.37
C VAL A 142 1.95 -3.61 11.21
N LYS A 143 0.62 -3.62 11.12
CA LYS A 143 -0.24 -4.64 11.73
C LYS A 143 -1.20 -5.14 10.67
N ALA A 144 -1.16 -6.43 10.34
CA ALA A 144 -2.20 -7.05 9.52
C ALA A 144 -3.59 -6.74 10.11
N SER A 145 -4.61 -6.54 9.26
CA SER A 145 -5.99 -6.48 9.79
C SER A 145 -6.25 -7.77 10.55
N LYS A 146 -6.79 -7.66 11.76
CA LYS A 146 -7.46 -8.80 12.37
C LYS A 146 -8.77 -8.93 11.62
N ASP A 147 -8.81 -9.89 10.72
CA ASP A 147 -10.05 -10.32 10.07
C ASP A 147 -11.06 -10.83 11.12
#